data_AF-A0A382S8C1-F1
#
_entry.id   AF-A0A382S8C1-F1
#
_cell.length_a   1.000
_cell.length_b   1.000
_cell.length_c   1.000
_cell.angle_alpha   90.00
_cell.angle_beta   90.00
_cell.angle_gamma   90.00
#
_symmetry.space_group_name_H-M   'P 1'
#
loop_
_entity.id
_entity.type
_entity.pdbx_description
1 polymer ?
#
loop_
_entity_poly.entity_id
_entity_poly.type
_entity_poly.pdbx_seq_one_letter_code
_entity_poly.pdbx_strand_id
1 'polypeptide(L)'
;REYVGHYKNHKRHGQGTYTYANGDMYVGEWKKHKYYGKGIYIYSNGDKYIGEWKKDKYFAPDNLKERHGKGTYIYINGDKYVGEWKKGKRHGKGTFTHANGKVEEGIWKKNKLVKSK
;
A
#
# COMPACT_ATOMS: atom_id res chain seq x y z
N ARG A 1 5.49 19.59 3.47
CA ARG A 1 5.95 18.20 3.24
C ARG A 1 7.14 18.01 4.17
N GLU A 2 7.14 16.95 4.96
CA GLU A 2 8.17 16.72 5.98
C GLU A 2 8.65 15.28 5.90
N TYR A 3 9.96 15.05 6.03
CA TYR A 3 10.54 13.72 6.15
C TYR A 3 11.34 13.63 7.44
N VAL A 4 11.09 12.58 8.21
CA VAL A 4 11.87 12.23 9.39
C VAL A 4 12.40 10.81 9.18
N GLY A 5 13.72 10.67 9.03
CA GLY A 5 14.34 9.36 8.79
C GLY A 5 15.74 9.47 8.21
N HIS A 6 16.29 8.34 7.77
CA HIS A 6 17.67 8.30 7.30
C HIS A 6 17.83 8.80 5.86
N TYR A 7 19.01 9.37 5.60
CA TYR A 7 19.44 9.76 4.27
C TYR A 7 20.69 8.97 3.87
N LYS A 8 20.81 8.65 2.59
CA LYS A 8 22.02 8.13 1.96
C LYS A 8 22.22 8.84 0.63
N ASN A 9 23.38 9.49 0.45
CA ASN A 9 23.72 10.29 -0.74
C ASN A 9 22.65 11.36 -1.05
N HIS A 10 22.22 12.12 -0.05
CA HIS A 10 21.14 13.11 -0.14
C HIS A 10 19.75 12.54 -0.51
N LYS A 11 19.59 11.21 -0.50
CA LYS A 11 18.32 10.54 -0.79
C LYS A 11 17.73 9.86 0.43
N ARG A 12 16.41 9.97 0.62
CA ARG A 12 15.70 9.22 1.67
C ARG A 12 15.97 7.73 1.52
N HIS A 13 16.38 7.08 2.60
CA HIS A 13 16.83 5.70 2.61
C HIS A 13 16.58 5.08 3.98
N GLY A 14 16.39 3.76 4.07
CA GLY A 14 16.12 3.10 5.36
C GLY A 14 14.75 3.44 5.92
N GLN A 15 14.55 3.33 7.23
CA GLN A 15 13.26 3.65 7.84
C GLN A 15 13.01 5.16 7.88
N GLY A 16 11.77 5.57 7.66
CA GLY A 16 11.37 6.94 7.88
C GLY A 16 9.88 7.21 7.66
N THR A 17 9.46 8.34 8.19
CA THR A 17 8.11 8.89 8.07
C THR A 17 8.12 10.04 7.08
N TYR A 18 7.17 10.06 6.16
CA TYR A 18 6.95 11.20 5.26
C TYR A 18 5.52 11.66 5.30
N THR A 19 5.34 12.94 5.61
CA THR A 19 4.04 13.61 5.67
C THR A 19 3.89 14.49 4.43
N TYR A 20 2.87 14.19 3.64
CA TYR A 20 2.52 14.94 2.43
C TYR A 20 1.75 16.20 2.77
N ALA A 21 1.77 17.18 1.86
CA ALA A 21 1.01 18.42 2.03
C ALA A 21 -0.52 18.20 2.05
N ASN A 22 -1.00 17.11 1.44
CA ASN A 22 -2.42 16.73 1.42
C ASN A 22 -2.86 15.97 2.68
N GLY A 23 -1.99 15.85 3.70
CA GLY A 23 -2.26 15.12 4.93
C GLY A 23 -2.01 13.60 4.86
N ASP A 24 -1.70 13.04 3.68
CA ASP A 24 -1.28 11.64 3.62
C ASP A 24 0.04 11.44 4.38
N MET A 25 0.25 10.24 4.92
CA MET A 25 1.48 9.86 5.60
C MET A 25 1.96 8.48 5.15
N TYR A 26 3.28 8.32 5.03
CA TYR A 26 3.90 7.01 4.87
C TYR A 26 4.94 6.78 5.96
N VAL A 27 4.91 5.59 6.55
CA VAL A 27 5.86 5.11 7.55
C VAL A 27 6.40 3.77 7.08
N GLY A 28 7.68 3.67 6.77
CA GLY A 28 8.26 2.41 6.32
C GLY A 28 9.62 2.56 5.67
N GLU A 29 10.01 1.57 4.88
CA GLU A 29 11.33 1.56 4.25
C GLU A 29 11.39 2.42 2.99
N TRP A 30 12.52 3.12 2.86
CA TRP A 30 12.84 3.98 1.75
C TRP A 30 14.10 3.47 1.05
N LYS A 31 14.10 3.57 -0.27
CA LYS A 31 15.27 3.30 -1.10
C LYS A 31 15.35 4.31 -2.23
N LYS A 32 16.32 5.22 -2.16
CA LYS A 32 16.54 6.29 -3.17
C LYS A 32 15.26 7.12 -3.39
N HIS A 33 14.69 7.69 -2.32
CA HIS A 33 13.43 8.47 -2.28
C HIS A 33 12.13 7.71 -2.57
N LYS A 34 12.17 6.40 -2.78
CA LYS A 34 11.01 5.58 -3.13
C LYS A 34 10.63 4.65 -1.97
N TYR A 35 9.34 4.37 -1.81
CA TYR A 35 8.86 3.32 -0.90
C TYR A 35 9.44 1.97 -1.31
N TYR A 36 9.80 1.16 -0.32
CA TYR A 36 10.38 -0.15 -0.51
C TYR A 36 10.02 -1.06 0.66
N GLY A 37 10.08 -2.38 0.44
CA GLY A 37 9.89 -3.36 1.51
C GLY A 37 8.54 -3.21 2.17
N LYS A 38 8.49 -3.24 3.51
CA LYS A 38 7.24 -3.10 4.28
C LYS A 38 6.99 -1.65 4.69
N GLY A 39 5.72 -1.26 4.68
CA GLY A 39 5.34 0.07 5.17
C GLY A 39 3.84 0.24 5.33
N ILE A 40 3.49 1.29 6.06
CA ILE A 40 2.14 1.74 6.34
C ILE A 40 1.93 3.04 5.58
N TYR A 41 0.85 3.11 4.81
CA TYR A 41 0.38 4.35 4.20
C TYR A 41 -0.96 4.69 4.80
N ILE A 42 -1.06 5.89 5.36
CA ILE A 42 -2.26 6.47 5.93
C ILE A 42 -2.71 7.55 4.98
N TYR A 43 -3.89 7.36 4.41
CA TYR A 43 -4.49 8.33 3.51
C TYR A 43 -5.21 9.40 4.35
N SER A 44 -5.22 10.65 3.88
CA SER A 44 -5.91 11.74 4.58
C SER A 44 -7.42 11.55 4.67
N ASN A 45 -8.00 10.68 3.83
CA ASN A 45 -9.40 10.25 3.94
C ASN A 45 -9.65 9.23 5.08
N GLY A 46 -8.61 8.81 5.80
CA GLY A 46 -8.68 7.83 6.90
C GLY A 46 -8.41 6.38 6.50
N ASP A 47 -8.35 6.06 5.20
CA ASP A 47 -7.97 4.73 4.74
C ASP A 47 -6.52 4.41 5.15
N LYS A 48 -6.21 3.12 5.25
CA LYS A 48 -4.86 2.65 5.57
C LYS A 48 -4.47 1.46 4.70
N TYR A 49 -3.24 1.45 4.23
CA TYR A 49 -2.61 0.27 3.66
C TYR A 49 -1.40 -0.14 4.49
N ILE A 50 -1.30 -1.42 4.80
CA ILE A 50 -0.20 -2.03 5.55
C ILE A 50 0.30 -3.20 4.71
N GLY A 51 1.50 -3.13 4.18
CA GLY A 51 1.99 -4.21 3.32
C GLY A 51 3.28 -3.91 2.60
N GLU A 52 3.52 -4.68 1.55
CA GLU A 52 4.71 -4.57 0.74
C GLU A 52 4.58 -3.48 -0.34
N TRP A 53 5.67 -2.75 -0.54
CA TRP A 53 5.80 -1.65 -1.47
C TRP A 53 6.95 -1.94 -2.43
N LYS A 54 6.69 -1.76 -3.72
CA LYS A 54 7.72 -1.90 -4.75
C LYS A 54 7.39 -1.01 -5.93
N LYS A 55 8.32 -0.13 -6.32
CA LYS A 55 8.23 0.60 -7.59
C LYS A 55 8.71 -0.29 -8.74
N ASP A 56 7.87 -0.52 -9.76
CA ASP A 56 8.30 -1.09 -11.03
C ASP A 56 9.21 -0.10 -11.80
N LYS A 57 10.27 -0.60 -12.43
CA LYS A 57 11.46 0.18 -12.83
C LYS A 57 11.24 1.17 -13.99
N TYR A 58 10.13 1.08 -14.73
CA TYR A 58 10.06 1.67 -16.07
C TYR A 58 9.01 2.76 -16.31
N PHE A 59 7.91 2.86 -15.55
CA PHE A 59 6.77 3.71 -15.99
C PHE A 59 6.00 4.47 -14.90
N ALA A 60 6.47 4.45 -13.67
CA ALA A 60 5.79 5.17 -12.62
C ALA A 60 6.33 6.61 -12.54
N PRO A 61 5.54 7.67 -12.84
CA PRO A 61 5.87 9.02 -12.38
C PRO A 61 6.18 8.95 -10.88
N ASP A 62 6.97 9.88 -10.36
CA ASP A 62 7.49 9.80 -8.99
C ASP A 62 6.43 9.69 -7.88
N ASN A 63 5.15 9.80 -8.25
CA ASN A 63 3.97 9.68 -7.39
C ASN A 63 3.21 8.35 -7.48
N LEU A 64 3.61 7.36 -8.29
CA LEU A 64 2.87 6.10 -8.37
C LEU A 64 3.17 5.21 -7.15
N LYS A 65 2.23 5.22 -6.21
CA LYS A 65 2.21 4.40 -4.99
C LYS A 65 1.82 2.96 -5.35
N GLU A 66 2.81 2.11 -5.61
CA GLU A 66 2.55 0.73 -6.02
C GLU A 66 2.59 -0.25 -4.84
N ARG A 67 1.39 -0.56 -4.33
CA ARG A 67 1.16 -1.71 -3.44
C ARG A 67 1.52 -3.00 -4.19
N HIS A 68 2.28 -3.88 -3.56
CA HIS A 68 2.74 -5.14 -4.13
C HIS A 68 2.72 -6.24 -3.05
N GLY A 69 2.95 -7.49 -3.44
CA GLY A 69 3.18 -8.59 -2.50
C GLY A 69 1.97 -8.82 -1.60
N LYS A 70 2.19 -9.11 -0.32
CA LYS A 70 1.08 -9.24 0.64
C LYS A 70 0.78 -7.91 1.31
N GLY A 71 -0.49 -7.63 1.53
CA GLY A 71 -0.90 -6.43 2.24
C GLY A 71 -2.36 -6.43 2.67
N THR A 72 -2.63 -5.56 3.64
CA THR A 72 -3.95 -5.27 4.17
C THR A 72 -4.34 -3.86 3.79
N TYR A 73 -5.52 -3.67 3.21
CA TYR A 73 -6.15 -2.37 3.08
C TYR A 73 -7.34 -2.29 4.02
N ILE A 74 -7.38 -1.25 4.83
CA ILE A 74 -8.46 -0.95 5.76
C ILE A 74 -9.10 0.32 5.26
N TYR A 75 -10.38 0.23 4.90
CA TYR A 75 -11.16 1.35 4.45
C TYR A 75 -11.76 2.07 5.65
N ILE A 76 -11.91 3.39 5.58
CA ILE A 76 -12.49 4.19 6.67
C ILE A 76 -13.95 3.78 6.98
N ASN A 77 -14.66 3.22 5.99
CA ASN A 77 -16.00 2.70 6.14
C ASN A 77 -16.07 1.37 6.92
N GLY A 78 -14.94 0.80 7.33
CA GLY A 78 -14.85 -0.49 8.03
C GLY A 78 -14.60 -1.70 7.12
N ASP A 79 -14.66 -1.55 5.80
CA ASP A 79 -14.29 -2.62 4.88
C ASP A 79 -12.80 -2.94 5.02
N LYS A 80 -12.41 -4.18 4.69
CA LYS A 80 -11.03 -4.63 4.79
C LYS A 80 -10.71 -5.62 3.68
N TYR A 81 -9.56 -5.45 3.04
CA TYR A 81 -8.99 -6.46 2.15
C TYR A 81 -7.68 -6.98 2.72
N VAL A 82 -7.51 -8.29 2.80
CA VAL A 82 -6.25 -8.96 3.13
C VAL A 82 -5.90 -9.90 1.99
N GLY A 83 -4.76 -9.70 1.34
CA GLY A 83 -4.40 -10.57 0.23
C GLY A 83 -3.17 -10.11 -0.54
N GLU A 84 -3.02 -10.66 -1.73
CA GLU A 84 -1.94 -10.30 -2.64
C GLU A 84 -2.26 -9.03 -3.45
N TRP A 85 -1.22 -8.29 -3.79
CA TRP A 85 -1.28 -7.03 -4.49
C TRP A 85 -0.29 -7.04 -5.65
N LYS A 86 -0.72 -6.50 -6.79
CA LYS A 86 0.13 -6.34 -7.97
C LYS A 86 -0.20 -5.02 -8.64
N LYS A 87 0.80 -4.14 -8.77
CA LYS A 87 0.67 -2.82 -9.40
C LYS A 87 -0.50 -2.01 -8.81
N GLY A 88 -0.58 -1.97 -7.48
CA GLY A 88 -1.63 -1.23 -6.78
C GLY A 88 -3.02 -1.88 -6.81
N LYS A 89 -3.20 -3.08 -7.36
CA LYS A 89 -4.50 -3.76 -7.48
C LYS A 89 -4.52 -5.06 -6.67
N ARG A 90 -5.68 -5.40 -6.10
CA ARG A 90 -5.94 -6.73 -5.50
C ARG A 90 -5.69 -7.81 -6.53
N HIS A 91 -4.93 -8.82 -6.16
CA HIS A 91 -4.47 -9.90 -7.02
C HIS A 91 -4.33 -11.21 -6.22
N GLY A 92 -4.12 -12.35 -6.90
CA GLY A 92 -3.80 -13.62 -6.24
C GLY A 92 -4.86 -14.04 -5.22
N LYS A 93 -4.44 -14.74 -4.15
CA LYS A 93 -5.34 -15.10 -3.06
C LYS A 93 -5.65 -13.88 -2.19
N GLY A 94 -6.90 -13.74 -1.77
CA GLY A 94 -7.28 -12.73 -0.81
C GLY A 94 -8.72 -12.82 -0.32
N THR A 95 -8.98 -12.09 0.76
CA THR A 95 -10.25 -12.01 1.45
C THR A 95 -10.66 -10.55 1.56
N PHE A 96 -11.87 -10.24 1.09
CA PHE A 96 -12.52 -8.96 1.34
C PHE A 96 -13.60 -9.15 2.41
N THR A 97 -13.50 -8.42 3.50
CA THR A 97 -14.48 -8.39 4.59
C THR A 97 -15.18 -7.04 4.52
N HIS A 98 -16.48 -7.06 4.29
CA HIS A 98 -17.31 -5.88 4.34
C HIS A 98 -17.59 -5.47 5.79
N ALA A 99 -17.82 -4.19 6.04
CA ALA A 99 -18.17 -3.68 7.36
C ALA A 99 -19.43 -4.34 7.96
N ASN A 100 -20.34 -4.81 7.09
CA ASN A 100 -21.54 -5.55 7.48
C ASN A 100 -21.29 -7.05 7.81
N GLY A 101 -20.03 -7.50 7.78
CA GLY A 101 -19.64 -8.88 8.08
C GLY A 101 -19.64 -9.82 6.87
N LYS A 102 -20.13 -9.42 5.69
CA LYS A 102 -20.04 -10.25 4.48
C LYS A 102 -18.57 -10.50 4.12
N VAL A 103 -18.23 -11.74 3.77
CA VAL A 103 -16.87 -12.13 3.38
C VAL A 103 -16.83 -12.64 1.95
N GLU A 104 -15.88 -12.15 1.17
CA GLU A 104 -15.57 -12.59 -0.18
C GLU A 104 -14.12 -13.10 -0.24
N GLU A 105 -13.95 -14.42 -0.15
CA GLU A 105 -12.65 -15.10 -0.21
C GLU A 105 -12.44 -15.78 -1.56
N GLY A 106 -11.25 -15.63 -2.14
CA GLY A 106 -10.87 -16.38 -3.33
C GLY A 106 -9.73 -15.75 -4.13
N ILE A 107 -9.77 -15.94 -5.45
CA ILE A 107 -8.75 -15.45 -6.38
C ILE A 107 -9.18 -14.10 -6.96
N TRP A 108 -8.30 -13.10 -6.85
CA TRP A 108 -8.50 -11.75 -7.31
C TRP A 108 -7.66 -11.45 -8.56
N LYS A 109 -8.23 -10.74 -9.54
CA LYS A 109 -7.52 -10.25 -10.72
C LYS A 109 -7.96 -8.82 -11.02
N LYS A 110 -7.01 -7.88 -10.99
CA LYS A 110 -7.24 -6.46 -11.29
C LYS A 110 -8.42 -5.89 -10.48
N ASN A 111 -8.44 -6.09 -9.16
CA ASN A 111 -9.49 -5.67 -8.23
C ASN A 111 -10.83 -6.43 -8.28
N LYS A 112 -10.98 -7.47 -9.10
CA LYS A 112 -12.20 -8.28 -9.17
C LYS A 112 -11.96 -9.67 -8.63
N LEU A 113 -12.90 -10.19 -7.85
CA LEU A 113 -12.95 -11.61 -7.50
C LEU A 113 -13.31 -12.39 -8.77
N VAL A 114 -12.47 -13.35 -9.16
CA VAL A 114 -12.66 -14.17 -10.37
C VAL A 114 -12.93 -15.64 -10.07
N LYS A 115 -12.68 -16.09 -8.84
CA LYS A 115 -13.03 -17.42 -8.34
C LYS A 115 -13.24 -17.32 -6.84
N SER A 116 -14.43 -17.65 -6.34
CA SER A 116 -14.68 -17.79 -4.90
C SER A 116 -14.15 -19.13 -4.38
N LYS A 117 -13.87 -19.18 -3.08
CA LYS A 117 -13.65 -20.43 -2.34
C LYS A 117 -14.96 -21.14 -2.05
#